data_AF-A0A6A7A6L3-F1
#
_entry.id   AF-A0A6A7A6L3-F1
#
_cell.length_a   1.000
_cell.length_b   1.000
_cell.length_c   1.000
_cell.angle_alpha   90.00
_cell.angle_beta   90.00
_cell.angle_gamma   90.00
#
_symmetry.space_group_name_H-M   'P 1'
#
loop_
_entity.id
_entity.type
_entity.pdbx_description
1 polymer ?
#
loop_
_entity_poly.entity_id
_entity_poly.type
_entity_poly.pdbx_seq_one_letter_code
_entity_poly.pdbx_strand_id
1 'polypeptide(L)'
;MCSAKSGFMRRHPSCGQNHYDILKDDEIDLCKLATDTGFWCSPPKDELPKLTEPTKPLPSDVNAGATAISQLDPGQQAMYSNFLHNWRFERTEYTNTKRREGGLLMEISRTIATCHLYLINGKDEINDQLIALKQQLAPTAAARRRELIGKYRALQEKP
;
A
#
# COMPACT_ATOMS: atom_id res chain seq x y z
N MET A 1 -16.26 -51.62 -46.47
CA MET A 1 -16.96 -50.55 -47.20
C MET A 1 -16.19 -49.25 -46.96
N CYS A 2 -15.24 -48.93 -47.84
CA CYS A 2 -15.34 -47.90 -48.90
C CYS A 2 -15.40 -46.47 -48.31
N SER A 3 -14.61 -45.48 -48.69
CA SER A 3 -13.55 -45.34 -49.71
C SER A 3 -12.87 -43.99 -49.47
N ALA A 4 -11.58 -43.89 -49.81
CA ALA A 4 -10.87 -42.62 -49.94
C ALA A 4 -11.45 -41.75 -51.07
N LYS A 5 -11.38 -40.42 -50.91
CA LYS A 5 -11.30 -39.47 -52.03
C LYS A 5 -10.24 -38.41 -51.73
N SER A 6 -9.29 -38.35 -52.66
CA SER A 6 -8.26 -37.34 -52.85
C SER A 6 -8.80 -36.12 -53.60
N GLY A 7 -8.04 -35.01 -53.53
CA GLY A 7 -8.21 -33.78 -54.32
C GLY A 7 -8.60 -32.59 -53.43
N PHE A 8 -7.96 -31.43 -53.46
CA PHE A 8 -7.15 -30.80 -54.49
C PHE A 8 -6.42 -29.60 -53.85
N MET A 9 -5.14 -29.39 -54.18
CA MET A 9 -4.37 -28.19 -53.79
C MET A 9 -5.00 -26.92 -54.37
N ARG A 10 -5.11 -25.87 -53.56
CA ARG A 10 -4.82 -24.49 -54.01
C ARG A 10 -3.99 -23.77 -52.96
N ARG A 11 -2.72 -23.53 -53.31
CA ARG A 11 -1.93 -22.37 -52.84
C ARG A 11 -2.60 -21.10 -53.44
N HIS A 12 -2.63 -19.90 -52.86
CA HIS A 12 -1.66 -19.16 -52.04
C HIS A 12 -2.35 -17.88 -51.46
N PRO A 13 -1.64 -16.89 -50.87
CA PRO A 13 -1.78 -16.43 -49.48
C PRO A 13 -2.53 -15.07 -49.33
N SER A 14 -2.99 -14.73 -48.13
CA SER A 14 -2.88 -13.34 -47.64
C SER A 14 -3.27 -13.21 -46.18
N CYS A 15 -2.56 -12.29 -45.53
CA CYS A 15 -2.95 -11.53 -44.34
C CYS A 15 -3.23 -12.30 -43.05
N GLY A 16 -2.23 -12.21 -42.17
CA GLY A 16 -2.35 -12.53 -40.76
C GLY A 16 -3.54 -11.82 -40.11
N GLN A 17 -4.31 -12.61 -39.40
CA GLN A 17 -5.02 -12.17 -38.23
C GLN A 17 -4.59 -13.10 -37.11
N ASN A 18 -3.54 -12.68 -36.40
CA ASN A 18 -3.30 -13.18 -35.06
C ASN A 18 -4.49 -12.70 -34.23
N HIS A 19 -5.49 -13.56 -34.09
CA HIS A 19 -6.52 -13.45 -33.08
C HIS A 19 -5.82 -13.69 -31.73
N TYR A 20 -5.18 -12.65 -31.20
CA TYR A 20 -4.83 -12.64 -29.79
C TYR A 20 -6.13 -12.33 -29.07
N ASP A 21 -6.76 -13.40 -28.59
CA ASP A 21 -7.78 -13.32 -27.57
C ASP A 21 -7.26 -12.41 -26.45
N ILE A 22 -7.94 -11.28 -26.30
CA ILE A 22 -7.85 -10.40 -25.15
C ILE A 22 -8.37 -11.24 -23.99
N LEU A 23 -7.47 -12.02 -23.38
CA LEU A 23 -7.68 -12.53 -22.04
C LEU A 23 -7.91 -11.29 -21.18
N LYS A 24 -9.17 -11.16 -20.76
CA LYS A 24 -9.59 -10.21 -19.76
C LYS A 24 -8.55 -10.24 -18.66
N ASP A 25 -7.98 -9.08 -18.37
CA ASP A 25 -7.18 -8.85 -17.18
C ASP A 25 -8.07 -9.17 -15.97
N ASP A 26 -8.13 -10.45 -15.62
CA ASP A 26 -8.37 -10.85 -14.25
C ASP A 26 -7.26 -10.16 -13.48
N GLU A 27 -7.63 -9.14 -12.70
CA GLU A 27 -6.83 -8.62 -11.60
C GLU A 27 -6.47 -9.79 -10.69
N ILE A 28 -5.44 -10.53 -11.09
CA ILE A 28 -4.69 -11.36 -10.17
C ILE A 28 -4.06 -10.34 -9.24
N ASP A 29 -4.73 -10.15 -8.11
CA ASP A 29 -4.23 -9.48 -6.94
C ASP A 29 -2.91 -10.17 -6.58
N LEU A 30 -1.81 -9.67 -7.13
CA LEU A 30 -0.47 -10.23 -7.03
C LEU A 30 -0.02 -10.38 -5.56
N CYS A 31 -0.76 -9.76 -4.62
CA CYS A 31 -0.62 -9.95 -3.19
C CYS A 31 -1.07 -11.33 -2.69
N LYS A 32 -2.06 -11.97 -3.34
CA LYS A 32 -2.59 -13.27 -2.91
C LYS A 32 -1.70 -14.47 -3.30
N LEU A 33 -0.77 -14.28 -4.23
CA LEU A 33 0.13 -15.35 -4.72
C LEU A 33 1.56 -15.27 -4.13
N ALA A 34 1.82 -14.33 -3.21
CA ALA A 34 3.18 -13.95 -2.80
C ALA A 34 3.73 -14.66 -1.55
N THR A 35 3.13 -15.77 -1.09
CA THR A 35 3.60 -16.42 0.15
C THR A 35 4.95 -17.13 0.03
N ASP A 36 5.48 -17.38 -1.17
CA ASP A 36 6.70 -18.19 -1.34
C ASP A 36 7.90 -17.51 -2.04
N THR A 37 7.82 -16.23 -2.44
CA THR A 37 8.88 -15.59 -3.26
C THR A 37 9.63 -14.43 -2.60
N GLY A 38 9.44 -14.17 -1.30
CA GLY A 38 10.15 -13.07 -0.62
C GLY A 38 9.81 -11.67 -1.17
N PHE A 39 8.73 -11.56 -1.96
CA PHE A 39 8.20 -10.30 -2.45
C PHE A 39 7.35 -9.68 -1.33
N TRP A 40 7.90 -8.68 -0.63
CA TRP A 40 7.17 -7.93 0.39
C TRP A 40 6.01 -7.17 -0.27
N CYS A 41 4.82 -7.76 -0.22
CA CYS A 41 3.58 -7.05 -0.50
C CYS A 41 3.26 -6.18 0.72
N SER A 42 3.49 -4.86 0.59
CA SER A 42 2.91 -3.91 1.53
C SER A 42 1.39 -4.06 1.49
N PRO A 43 0.72 -4.29 2.62
CA PRO A 43 -0.74 -4.33 2.66
C PRO A 43 -1.31 -3.01 2.13
N PRO A 44 -2.50 -3.03 1.50
CA PRO A 44 -3.15 -1.82 1.03
C PRO A 44 -3.34 -0.84 2.19
N LYS A 45 -3.20 0.45 1.90
CA LYS A 45 -3.20 1.54 2.90
C LYS A 45 -4.40 1.49 3.85
N ASP A 46 -5.56 1.05 3.35
CA ASP A 46 -6.81 0.99 4.11
C ASP A 46 -6.85 -0.12 5.17
N GLU A 47 -5.94 -1.11 5.09
CA GLU A 47 -5.82 -2.19 6.07
C GLU A 47 -4.84 -1.86 7.21
N LEU A 48 -4.09 -0.75 7.09
CA LEU A 48 -3.13 -0.37 8.12
C LEU A 48 -3.86 0.24 9.34
N PRO A 49 -3.58 -0.25 10.57
CA PRO A 49 -4.14 0.33 11.77
C PRO A 49 -3.70 1.78 11.89
N LYS A 50 -4.66 2.70 11.99
CA LYS A 50 -4.39 4.12 12.14
C LYS A 50 -3.92 4.40 13.56
N LEU A 51 -2.77 5.06 13.67
CA LEU A 51 -2.26 5.50 14.96
C LEU A 51 -3.04 6.73 15.45
N THR A 52 -3.93 6.53 16.41
CA THR A 52 -4.77 7.58 17.02
C THR A 52 -4.24 7.99 18.38
N GLU A 53 -4.24 9.30 18.68
CA GLU A 53 -3.87 9.77 20.02
C GLU A 53 -4.95 9.36 21.05
N PRO A 54 -4.56 8.74 22.18
CA PRO A 54 -5.52 8.34 23.20
C PRO A 54 -6.14 9.56 23.88
N THR A 55 -7.46 9.53 24.03
CA THR A 55 -8.21 10.62 24.64
C THR A 55 -8.06 10.59 26.16
N LYS A 56 -7.80 11.76 26.76
CA LYS A 56 -7.66 11.85 28.21
C LYS A 56 -9.02 11.62 28.88
N PRO A 57 -9.10 10.71 29.87
CA PRO A 57 -10.35 10.48 30.57
C PRO A 57 -10.73 11.68 31.43
N LEU A 58 -12.03 11.92 31.53
CA LEU A 58 -12.68 12.95 32.34
C LEU A 58 -13.44 12.30 33.50
N PRO A 59 -13.70 13.03 34.60
CA PRO A 59 -14.56 12.53 35.68
C PRO A 59 -15.95 12.08 35.19
N SER A 60 -16.45 12.72 34.12
CA SER A 60 -17.71 12.38 33.45
C SER A 60 -17.75 10.96 32.88
N ASP A 61 -16.59 10.37 32.57
CA ASP A 61 -16.49 9.01 32.02
C ASP A 61 -16.77 7.94 33.08
N VAL A 62 -16.67 8.29 34.36
CA VAL A 62 -17.02 7.43 35.49
C VAL A 62 -18.41 7.76 36.02
N ASN A 63 -18.76 9.04 36.09
CA ASN A 63 -20.08 9.51 36.51
C ASN A 63 -20.50 10.70 35.66
N ALA A 64 -21.52 10.53 34.81
CA ALA A 64 -21.95 11.54 33.83
C ALA A 64 -22.28 12.93 34.41
N GLY A 65 -22.65 13.01 35.70
CA GLY A 65 -22.92 14.27 36.38
C GLY A 65 -21.68 14.95 36.98
N ALA A 66 -20.54 14.27 37.01
CA ALA A 66 -19.32 14.77 37.62
C ALA A 66 -18.47 15.58 36.64
N THR A 67 -18.23 16.84 36.97
CA THR A 67 -17.28 17.73 36.28
C THR A 67 -15.94 17.82 37.01
N ALA A 68 -15.92 17.46 38.29
CA ALA A 68 -14.73 17.48 39.14
C ALA A 68 -14.54 16.16 39.89
N ILE A 69 -13.28 15.84 40.19
CA ILE A 69 -12.89 14.62 40.93
C ILE A 69 -13.53 14.58 42.33
N SER A 70 -13.74 15.75 42.95
CA SER A 70 -14.37 15.87 44.27
C SER A 70 -15.84 15.43 44.30
N GLN A 71 -16.50 15.35 43.15
CA GLN A 71 -17.88 14.88 43.01
C GLN A 71 -17.97 13.36 42.86
N LEU A 72 -16.83 12.67 42.75
CA LEU A 72 -16.75 11.23 42.67
C LEU A 72 -16.69 10.62 44.08
N ASP A 73 -17.42 9.53 44.30
CA ASP A 73 -17.27 8.73 45.52
C ASP A 73 -15.89 8.02 45.56
N PRO A 74 -15.45 7.50 46.72
CA PRO A 74 -14.13 6.86 46.83
C PRO A 74 -13.90 5.69 45.87
N GLY A 75 -14.93 4.92 45.55
CA GLY A 75 -14.85 3.84 44.56
C GLY A 75 -14.71 4.38 43.13
N GLN A 76 -15.48 5.41 42.79
CA GLN A 76 -15.40 6.12 41.52
C GLN A 76 -14.04 6.83 41.33
N GLN A 77 -13.48 7.40 42.40
CA GLN A 77 -12.13 7.98 42.38
C GLN A 77 -11.06 6.93 42.08
N ALA A 78 -11.19 5.72 42.65
CA ALA A 78 -10.28 4.61 42.34
C ALA A 78 -10.40 4.17 40.87
N MET A 79 -11.62 4.06 40.34
CA MET A 79 -11.84 3.78 38.91
C MET A 79 -11.24 4.85 38.00
N TYR A 80 -11.49 6.13 38.30
CA TYR A 80 -10.92 7.25 37.56
C TYR A 80 -9.39 7.26 37.60
N SER A 81 -8.80 6.91 38.75
CA SER A 81 -7.35 6.75 38.89
C SER A 81 -6.79 5.65 37.97
N ASN A 82 -7.50 4.51 37.86
CA ASN A 82 -7.12 3.45 36.93
C ASN A 82 -7.22 3.89 35.46
N PHE A 83 -8.27 4.62 35.07
CA PHE A 83 -8.37 5.18 33.72
C PHE A 83 -7.25 6.18 33.42
N LEU A 84 -6.91 7.06 34.37
CA LEU A 84 -5.77 7.96 34.20
C LEU A 84 -4.45 7.21 34.07
N HIS A 85 -4.27 6.11 34.80
CA HIS A 85 -3.09 5.27 34.69
C HIS A 85 -2.98 4.63 33.29
N ASN A 86 -4.05 3.99 32.83
CA ASN A 86 -4.10 3.38 31.50
C ASN A 86 -3.87 4.41 30.40
N TRP A 87 -4.53 5.57 30.46
CA TRP A 87 -4.32 6.65 29.50
C TRP A 87 -2.86 7.12 29.45
N ARG A 88 -2.18 7.26 30.60
CA ARG A 88 -0.74 7.62 30.63
C ARG A 88 0.12 6.56 29.94
N PHE A 89 -0.20 5.29 30.15
CA PHE A 89 0.48 4.18 29.50
C PHE A 89 0.26 4.21 27.98
N GLU A 90 -0.99 4.27 27.53
CA GLU A 90 -1.37 4.36 26.12
C GLU A 90 -0.74 5.59 25.44
N ARG A 91 -0.72 6.73 26.11
CA ARG A 91 -0.11 7.96 25.58
C ARG A 91 1.40 7.79 25.41
N THR A 92 2.06 7.11 26.34
CA THR A 92 3.48 6.78 26.23
C THR A 92 3.72 5.90 25.01
N GLU A 93 2.92 4.85 24.81
CA GLU A 93 3.02 3.98 23.63
C GLU A 93 2.74 4.71 22.31
N TYR A 94 1.74 5.59 22.29
CA TYR A 94 1.47 6.48 21.16
C TYR A 94 2.69 7.33 20.82
N THR A 95 3.27 8.04 21.80
CA THR A 95 4.46 8.88 21.57
C THR A 95 5.69 8.08 21.14
N ASN A 96 5.89 6.89 21.69
CA ASN A 96 6.95 5.98 21.28
C ASN A 96 6.79 5.56 19.82
N THR A 97 5.57 5.20 19.43
CA THR A 97 5.25 4.79 18.05
C THR A 97 5.42 5.95 17.09
N LYS A 98 4.92 7.15 17.42
CA LYS A 98 5.13 8.37 16.62
C LYS A 98 6.61 8.71 16.43
N ARG A 99 7.43 8.53 17.48
CA ARG A 99 8.87 8.71 17.37
C ARG A 99 9.49 7.68 16.40
N ARG A 100 9.07 6.42 16.46
CA ARG A 100 9.53 5.37 15.54
C ARG A 100 9.11 5.66 14.10
N GLU A 101 7.88 6.12 13.89
CA GLU A 101 7.39 6.57 12.58
C GLU A 101 8.28 7.69 12.00
N GLY A 102 8.56 8.72 12.80
CA GLY A 102 9.47 9.80 12.40
C GLY A 102 10.89 9.30 12.08
N GLY A 103 11.40 8.33 12.86
CA GLY A 103 12.68 7.67 12.59
C GLY A 103 12.71 6.98 11.22
N LEU A 104 11.66 6.24 10.88
CA LEU A 104 11.54 5.56 9.58
C LEU A 104 11.47 6.54 8.41
N LEU A 105 10.71 7.64 8.54
CA LEU A 105 10.65 8.69 7.52
C LEU A 105 12.03 9.31 7.25
N MET A 106 12.80 9.56 8.31
CA MET A 106 14.18 10.06 8.18
C MET A 106 15.10 9.02 7.54
N GLU A 107 14.97 7.75 7.90
CA GLU A 107 15.78 6.67 7.34
C GLU A 107 15.52 6.48 5.84
N ILE A 108 14.25 6.49 5.42
CA ILE A 108 13.87 6.47 4.00
C ILE A 108 14.52 7.66 3.28
N SER A 109 14.35 8.87 3.81
CA SER A 109 14.92 10.09 3.21
C SER A 109 16.45 10.03 3.10
N ARG A 110 17.13 9.41 4.07
CA ARG A 110 18.60 9.27 4.10
C ARG A 110 19.12 8.20 3.14
N THR A 111 18.35 7.13 2.92
CA THR A 111 18.80 5.95 2.15
C THR A 111 18.54 6.07 0.65
N ILE A 112 17.55 6.87 0.24
CA ILE A 112 17.30 7.10 -1.18
C ILE A 112 18.39 7.98 -1.80
N ALA A 113 18.71 7.72 -3.07
CA ALA A 113 19.64 8.57 -3.82
C ALA A 113 19.05 9.98 -3.98
N THR A 114 19.91 11.01 -3.93
CA THR A 114 19.51 12.42 -3.97
C THR A 114 18.63 12.76 -5.18
N CYS A 115 18.87 12.13 -6.33
CA CYS A 115 18.09 12.31 -7.54
C CYS A 115 16.63 11.85 -7.41
N HIS A 116 16.28 11.03 -6.41
CA HIS A 116 14.94 10.49 -6.17
C HIS A 116 14.19 11.20 -5.03
N LEU A 117 14.81 12.19 -4.36
CA LEU A 117 14.16 12.93 -3.25
C LEU A 117 12.84 13.59 -3.68
N TYR A 118 12.72 14.01 -4.93
CA TYR A 118 11.49 14.59 -5.46
C TYR A 118 10.30 13.62 -5.41
N LEU A 119 10.54 12.30 -5.38
CA LEU A 119 9.48 11.29 -5.32
C LEU A 119 8.79 11.24 -3.97
N ILE A 120 9.49 11.60 -2.89
CA ILE A 120 8.94 11.57 -1.53
C ILE A 120 8.56 12.97 -1.01
N ASN A 121 8.85 14.02 -1.79
CA ASN A 121 8.53 15.39 -1.41
C ASN A 121 7.00 15.58 -1.25
N GLY A 122 6.59 16.20 -0.15
CA GLY A 122 5.18 16.40 0.20
C GLY A 122 4.42 15.14 0.62
N LYS A 123 5.11 14.02 0.89
CA LYS A 123 4.50 12.79 1.42
C LYS A 123 4.92 12.59 2.87
N ASP A 124 3.98 12.83 3.78
CA ASP A 124 4.26 12.76 5.22
C ASP A 124 4.06 11.35 5.80
N GLU A 125 3.36 10.47 5.07
CA GLU A 125 3.14 9.10 5.48
C GLU A 125 4.17 8.14 4.87
N ILE A 126 4.67 7.23 5.70
CA ILE A 126 5.66 6.20 5.31
C ILE A 126 5.13 5.37 4.14
N ASN A 127 3.87 4.94 4.20
CA ASN A 127 3.26 4.11 3.17
C ASN A 127 3.26 4.84 1.81
N ASP A 128 2.86 6.10 1.78
CA ASP A 128 2.82 6.90 0.55
C ASP A 128 4.22 7.09 -0.05
N GLN A 129 5.24 7.32 0.79
CA GLN A 129 6.63 7.38 0.34
C GLN A 129 7.08 6.05 -0.27
N LEU A 130 6.82 4.93 0.40
CA LEU A 130 7.21 3.59 -0.06
C LEU A 130 6.50 3.20 -1.36
N ILE A 131 5.21 3.51 -1.51
CA ILE A 131 4.47 3.28 -2.76
C ILE A 131 5.09 4.06 -3.91
N ALA A 132 5.37 5.36 -3.72
CA ALA A 132 5.96 6.20 -4.75
C ALA A 132 7.35 5.72 -5.18
N LEU A 133 8.18 5.33 -4.21
CA LEU A 133 9.50 4.76 -4.47
C LEU A 133 9.39 3.42 -5.20
N LYS A 134 8.48 2.53 -4.78
CA LYS A 134 8.26 1.23 -5.43
C LYS A 134 7.84 1.38 -6.89
N GLN A 135 6.93 2.30 -7.19
CA GLN A 135 6.45 2.54 -8.56
C GLN A 135 7.57 2.94 -9.52
N GLN A 136 8.56 3.70 -9.06
CA GLN A 136 9.63 4.22 -9.90
C GLN A 136 10.89 3.34 -9.92
N LEU A 137 11.29 2.81 -8.77
CA LEU A 137 12.52 2.03 -8.62
C LEU A 137 12.33 0.55 -8.93
N ALA A 138 11.11 0.04 -8.77
CA ALA A 138 10.78 -1.36 -9.03
C ALA A 138 9.48 -1.47 -9.86
N PRO A 139 9.45 -0.93 -11.10
CA PRO A 139 8.27 -0.97 -11.93
C PRO A 139 7.87 -2.41 -12.25
N THR A 140 6.57 -2.67 -12.26
CA THR A 140 6.01 -3.97 -12.63
C THR A 140 6.36 -4.32 -14.08
N ALA A 141 6.34 -5.62 -14.41
CA ALA A 141 6.64 -6.08 -15.77
C ALA A 141 5.74 -5.42 -16.83
N ALA A 142 4.47 -5.17 -16.49
CA ALA A 142 3.54 -4.47 -17.37
C ALA A 142 3.94 -2.99 -17.60
N ALA A 143 4.31 -2.26 -16.54
CA ALA A 143 4.79 -0.89 -16.66
C ALA A 143 6.06 -0.81 -17.51
N ARG A 144 7.02 -1.72 -17.27
CA ARG A 144 8.26 -1.82 -18.04
C ARG A 144 8.01 -2.09 -19.52
N ARG A 145 7.08 -2.98 -19.86
CA ARG A 145 6.71 -3.27 -21.26
C ARG A 145 6.14 -2.04 -21.97
N ARG A 146 5.22 -1.32 -21.33
CA ARG A 146 4.62 -0.10 -21.90
C ARG A 146 5.67 0.98 -22.17
N GLU A 147 6.57 1.20 -21.22
CA GLU A 147 7.68 2.16 -21.38
C GLU A 147 8.58 1.79 -22.57
N LEU A 148 8.95 0.50 -22.70
CA LEU A 148 9.77 0.02 -23.80
C LEU A 148 9.09 0.21 -25.16
N ILE A 149 7.78 -0.08 -25.26
CA ILE A 149 7.00 0.15 -26.48
C ILE A 149 7.01 1.64 -26.86
N GLY A 150 6.82 2.53 -25.88
CA GLY A 150 6.87 3.98 -26.10
C GLY A 150 8.24 4.44 -26.61
N LYS A 151 9.32 4.01 -25.97
CA LYS A 151 10.69 4.31 -26.40
C LYS A 151 10.98 3.78 -27.81
N TYR A 152 10.52 2.56 -28.12
CA TYR A 152 10.70 1.96 -29.44
C TYR A 152 9.97 2.74 -30.53
N ARG A 153 8.72 3.16 -30.30
CA ARG A 153 7.96 3.99 -31.25
C ARG A 153 8.60 5.36 -31.46
N ALA A 154 9.10 6.01 -30.40
CA ALA A 154 9.79 7.30 -30.51
C ALA A 154 11.07 7.22 -31.35
N LEU A 155 11.75 6.06 -31.39
CA LEU A 155 12.89 5.83 -32.28
C LEU A 155 12.46 5.65 -33.74
N GLN A 156 11.25 5.15 -34.00
CA GLN A 156 10.70 4.99 -35.36
C GLN A 156 10.19 6.31 -35.95
N GLU A 157 9.77 7.26 -35.13
CA GLU A 157 9.24 8.56 -35.56
C GLU A 157 10.32 9.63 -35.82
N LYS A 158 11.59 9.33 -35.51
CA LYS A 158 12.73 10.19 -35.87
C LYS A 158 13.15 9.92 -37.33
N PRO A 159 13.09 10.91 -38.24
CA PRO A 159 13.55 10.75 -39.62
C PRO A 159 15.07 10.63 -39.72
#